data_AF-A0A5J4FDT4-F1
#
_entry.id   AF-A0A5J4FDT4-F1
#
_cell.length_a   1.000
_cell.length_b   1.000
_cell.length_c   1.000
_cell.angle_alpha   90.00
_cell.angle_beta   90.00
_cell.angle_gamma   90.00
#
_symmetry.space_group_name_H-M   'P 1'
#
loop_
_entity.id
_entity.type
_entity.pdbx_description
1 polymer ?
#
loop_
_entity_poly.entity_id
_entity_poly.type
_entity_poly.pdbx_seq_one_letter_code
_entity_poly.pdbx_strand_id
1 'polypeptide(L)'
;MTIGIWILGDQLWAGQAALANRQAYSQETPVILIESQNHIRQRPYHQQKLVLIWSAMRHFAEELKTLGWSVTYEVAEDFEPILSAWIKRLGIKELAIMMPNDLPFLRLINNLNLDCVITLIDNNHFLWTRTDFNNWAKSRKRLLLEDFYRESRKKWQILMENNQPIGGQWNFDKQNRKPPKDGLKTADPLWFEPDEITLQVIADVEALDIPKYGKIKPFSWAVTRRQALQVLEHFITNCLPSFGSYQDAMVTGEETLWHSLLSPYLNLGLLTPLEVIQSAEIAYKKDNLALNSIEGFIRQVLGWREYMQGIYHYLGEDYANNNWFEHQQPLPAFFWDSNQTEMNCLKQVLSQVENTGYAHHIQRLMILSNFALIFGCSPSEVENWFHSVFIDAYDWVMQTNVLGMGQFADGGILASKPYASSANYIDKMSDYCRGCVYKKNERVGDLACPFNFLYWDFLARHREKLKSQGRVNIILGHLDRMSAAELNQMRCQSNQLRAKLLTI
;
A
#
# COMPACT_ATOMS: atom_id res chain seq x y z
N MET A 1 -34.06 15.20 -15.95
CA MET A 1 -33.81 14.90 -14.53
C MET A 1 -32.40 15.41 -14.23
N THR A 2 -32.21 16.25 -13.22
CA THR A 2 -30.88 16.82 -12.92
C THR A 2 -30.04 15.76 -12.20
N ILE A 3 -28.90 15.41 -12.79
CA ILE A 3 -27.95 14.43 -12.26
C ILE A 3 -26.74 15.21 -11.74
N GLY A 4 -26.38 15.03 -10.48
CA GLY A 4 -25.13 15.52 -9.91
C GLY A 4 -24.09 14.41 -9.83
N ILE A 5 -22.81 14.76 -9.88
CA ILE A 5 -21.69 13.82 -9.69
C ILE A 5 -20.95 14.19 -8.42
N TRP A 6 -20.75 13.25 -7.50
CA TRP A 6 -19.80 13.40 -6.39
C TRP A 6 -18.54 12.59 -6.69
N ILE A 7 -17.40 13.28 -6.71
CA ILE A 7 -16.08 12.68 -6.94
C ILE A 7 -15.35 12.56 -5.60
N LEU A 8 -14.85 11.36 -5.34
CA LEU A 8 -14.11 11.06 -4.12
C LEU A 8 -12.61 11.38 -4.28
N GLY A 9 -11.90 11.52 -3.16
CA GLY A 9 -10.48 11.88 -3.14
C GLY A 9 -9.55 10.87 -3.81
N ASP A 10 -10.00 9.64 -4.04
CA ASP A 10 -9.28 8.56 -4.72
C ASP A 10 -9.73 8.34 -6.19
N GLN A 11 -10.43 9.30 -6.79
CA GLN A 11 -11.07 9.19 -8.11
C GLN A 11 -10.71 10.33 -9.07
N LEU A 12 -9.48 10.84 -8.96
CA LEU A 12 -9.01 12.08 -9.58
C LEU A 12 -8.53 11.88 -11.01
N TRP A 13 -9.44 11.41 -11.86
CA TRP A 13 -9.21 11.17 -13.29
C TRP A 13 -10.40 11.63 -14.12
N ALA A 14 -10.17 12.45 -15.14
CA ALA A 14 -11.23 12.94 -16.01
C ALA A 14 -11.98 11.82 -16.78
N GLY A 15 -11.33 10.66 -16.96
CA GLY A 15 -11.94 9.47 -17.58
C GLY A 15 -12.66 8.53 -16.63
N GLN A 16 -12.80 8.88 -15.34
CA GLN A 16 -13.50 8.04 -14.38
C GLN A 16 -14.99 7.87 -14.76
N ALA A 17 -15.56 6.72 -14.42
CA ALA A 17 -16.82 6.24 -14.99
C ALA A 17 -18.01 7.22 -14.87
N ALA A 18 -18.17 7.93 -13.75
CA ALA A 18 -19.27 8.87 -13.56
C ALA A 18 -19.14 10.12 -14.45
N LEU A 19 -17.93 10.65 -14.64
CA LEU A 19 -17.68 11.74 -15.59
C LEU A 19 -17.80 11.24 -17.03
N ALA A 20 -17.19 10.11 -17.36
CA ALA A 20 -17.20 9.54 -18.70
C ALA A 20 -18.63 9.30 -19.23
N ASN A 21 -19.54 8.81 -18.38
CA ASN A 21 -20.95 8.59 -18.72
C ASN A 21 -21.73 9.88 -19.00
N ARG A 22 -21.19 11.04 -18.61
CA ARG A 22 -21.84 12.35 -18.70
C ARG A 22 -21.05 13.38 -19.51
N GLN A 23 -19.95 12.99 -20.17
CA GLN A 23 -19.05 13.90 -20.87
C GLN A 23 -19.77 14.80 -21.91
N ALA A 24 -20.78 14.27 -22.62
CA ALA A 24 -21.56 15.03 -23.59
C ALA A 24 -22.44 16.14 -22.96
N TYR A 25 -22.63 16.11 -21.64
CA TYR A 25 -23.47 17.03 -20.85
C TYR A 25 -22.64 17.73 -19.76
N SER A 26 -21.33 17.88 -19.95
CA SER A 26 -20.41 18.40 -18.91
C SER A 26 -20.79 19.79 -18.40
N GLN A 27 -21.27 20.68 -19.28
CA GLN A 27 -21.71 22.04 -18.91
C GLN A 27 -22.99 22.07 -18.06
N GLU A 28 -23.82 21.01 -18.15
CA GLU A 28 -25.13 20.92 -17.48
C GLU A 28 -25.09 20.01 -16.25
N THR A 29 -24.02 19.24 -16.07
CA THR A 29 -23.90 18.24 -15.03
C THR A 29 -23.06 18.81 -13.87
N PRO A 30 -23.69 19.19 -12.74
CA PRO A 30 -22.95 19.71 -11.59
C PRO A 30 -22.09 18.61 -10.95
N VAL A 31 -20.86 18.97 -10.60
CA VAL A 31 -19.87 18.11 -9.94
C VAL A 31 -19.56 18.69 -8.57
N ILE A 32 -19.39 17.83 -7.56
CA ILE A 32 -18.93 18.23 -6.23
C ILE A 32 -17.73 17.39 -5.76
N LEU A 33 -16.78 18.07 -5.11
CA LEU A 33 -15.71 17.48 -4.32
C LEU A 33 -15.79 18.06 -2.90
N ILE A 34 -15.53 17.22 -1.89
CA ILE A 34 -15.70 17.60 -0.47
C ILE A 34 -14.49 17.14 0.34
N GLU A 35 -13.79 18.06 1.00
CA GLU A 35 -12.85 17.77 2.08
C GLU A 35 -13.65 17.65 3.39
N SER A 36 -13.72 16.46 3.99
CA SER A 36 -14.41 16.23 5.28
C SER A 36 -13.42 16.10 6.43
N GLN A 37 -13.59 16.93 7.46
CA GLN A 37 -12.79 16.86 8.69
C GLN A 37 -13.09 15.59 9.50
N ASN A 38 -14.35 15.18 9.64
CA ASN A 38 -14.69 13.96 10.38
C ASN A 38 -14.18 12.69 9.71
N HIS A 39 -14.08 12.68 8.36
CA HIS A 39 -13.46 11.57 7.66
C HIS A 39 -11.98 11.41 8.02
N ILE A 40 -11.23 12.51 8.07
CA ILE A 40 -9.80 12.44 8.42
C ILE A 40 -9.54 12.30 9.93
N ARG A 41 -10.51 12.56 10.80
CA ARG A 41 -10.42 12.30 12.26
C ARG A 41 -10.43 10.82 12.62
N GLN A 42 -10.76 9.93 11.68
CA GLN A 42 -10.85 8.48 11.93
C GLN A 42 -9.50 7.88 12.35
N ARG A 43 -8.38 8.47 11.92
CA ARG A 43 -7.02 7.98 12.19
C ARG A 43 -6.04 9.15 12.31
N PRO A 44 -4.92 8.97 13.03
CA PRO A 44 -3.82 9.93 13.02
C PRO A 44 -3.04 9.82 11.70
N TYR A 45 -3.65 10.28 10.60
CA TYR A 45 -3.05 10.17 9.27
C TYR A 45 -1.72 10.92 9.18
N HIS A 46 -0.83 10.40 8.34
CA HIS A 46 0.41 11.10 7.99
C HIS A 46 0.10 12.46 7.37
N GLN A 47 0.77 13.51 7.83
CA GLN A 47 0.48 14.87 7.37
C GLN A 47 0.61 15.03 5.85
N GLN A 48 1.65 14.45 5.25
CA GLN A 48 1.82 14.48 3.78
C GLN A 48 0.74 13.71 3.02
N LYS A 49 0.09 12.70 3.61
CA LYS A 49 -1.04 12.01 2.99
C LYS A 49 -2.23 12.96 2.86
N LEU A 50 -2.52 13.70 3.93
CA LEU A 50 -3.58 14.72 3.94
C LEU A 50 -3.28 15.80 2.88
N VAL A 51 -2.05 16.31 2.86
CA VAL A 51 -1.63 17.32 1.87
C VAL A 51 -1.75 16.79 0.44
N LEU A 52 -1.29 15.56 0.17
CA LEU A 52 -1.36 14.96 -1.15
C LEU A 52 -2.80 14.84 -1.64
N ILE A 53 -3.69 14.25 -0.83
CA ILE A 53 -5.09 14.02 -1.21
C ILE A 53 -5.80 15.36 -1.47
N TRP A 54 -5.73 16.30 -0.52
CA TRP A 54 -6.43 17.58 -0.63
C TRP A 54 -5.86 18.46 -1.74
N SER A 55 -4.54 18.54 -1.87
CA SER A 55 -3.93 19.27 -2.98
C SER A 55 -4.32 18.66 -4.32
N ALA A 56 -4.28 17.33 -4.46
CA ALA A 56 -4.72 16.68 -5.70
C ALA A 56 -6.20 16.91 -6.00
N MET A 57 -7.07 16.87 -4.98
CA MET A 57 -8.50 17.18 -5.14
C MET A 57 -8.73 18.62 -5.60
N ARG A 58 -8.06 19.61 -4.99
CA ARG A 58 -8.18 21.03 -5.38
C ARG A 58 -7.68 21.28 -6.80
N HIS A 59 -6.54 20.69 -7.16
CA HIS A 59 -6.02 20.75 -8.53
C HIS A 59 -6.96 20.10 -9.54
N PHE A 60 -7.51 18.92 -9.21
CA PHE A 60 -8.44 18.23 -10.09
C PHE A 60 -9.76 19.00 -10.26
N ALA A 61 -10.22 19.70 -9.22
CA ALA A 61 -11.38 20.59 -9.32
C ALA A 61 -11.13 21.73 -10.32
N GLU A 62 -9.94 22.34 -10.31
CA GLU A 62 -9.55 23.33 -11.32
C GLU A 62 -9.42 22.72 -12.72
N GLU A 63 -8.82 21.53 -12.85
CA GLU A 63 -8.75 20.79 -14.12
C GLU A 63 -10.15 20.58 -14.71
N LEU A 64 -11.11 20.11 -13.91
CA LEU A 64 -12.48 19.89 -14.35
C LEU A 64 -13.18 21.19 -14.80
N LYS A 65 -12.93 22.32 -14.12
CA LYS A 65 -13.44 23.63 -14.56
C LYS A 65 -12.88 23.99 -15.94
N THR A 66 -11.57 23.78 -16.18
CA THR A 66 -10.97 24.02 -17.51
C THR A 66 -11.53 23.10 -18.60
N LEU A 67 -11.98 21.90 -18.22
CA LEU A 67 -12.67 20.95 -19.11
C LEU A 67 -14.17 21.26 -19.29
N GLY A 68 -14.68 22.34 -18.70
CA GLY A 68 -16.04 22.83 -18.88
C GLY A 68 -17.08 22.23 -17.93
N TRP A 69 -16.67 21.56 -16.86
CA TRP A 69 -17.59 21.06 -15.83
C TRP A 69 -18.02 22.17 -14.87
N SER A 70 -19.27 22.08 -14.38
CA SER A 70 -19.78 22.94 -13.31
C SER A 70 -19.37 22.38 -11.94
N VAL A 71 -18.22 22.84 -11.42
CA VAL A 71 -17.60 22.27 -10.20
C VAL A 71 -17.91 23.09 -8.95
N THR A 72 -18.41 22.41 -7.92
CA THR A 72 -18.49 22.89 -6.53
C THR A 72 -17.39 22.23 -5.71
N TYR A 73 -16.63 23.01 -4.93
CA TYR A 73 -15.62 22.49 -4.02
C TYR A 73 -15.92 22.96 -2.61
N GLU A 74 -16.03 22.03 -1.66
CA GLU A 74 -16.44 22.34 -0.28
C GLU A 74 -15.42 21.79 0.71
N VAL A 75 -15.15 22.56 1.76
CA VAL A 75 -14.43 22.13 2.94
C VAL A 75 -15.43 22.14 4.09
N ALA A 76 -15.65 20.99 4.72
CA ALA A 76 -16.73 20.82 5.67
C ALA A 76 -16.39 19.85 6.79
N GLU A 77 -17.22 19.85 7.84
CA GLU A 77 -17.12 18.88 8.92
C GLU A 77 -17.53 17.48 8.42
N ASP A 78 -18.71 17.38 7.79
CA ASP A 78 -19.32 16.13 7.29
C ASP A 78 -19.83 16.24 5.85
N PHE A 79 -19.98 15.09 5.19
CA PHE A 79 -20.49 15.00 3.81
C PHE A 79 -22.00 15.26 3.70
N GLU A 80 -22.83 14.69 4.58
CA GLU A 80 -24.30 14.67 4.42
C GLU A 80 -24.94 16.06 4.40
N PRO A 81 -24.62 17.00 5.32
CA PRO A 81 -25.26 18.32 5.32
C PRO A 81 -24.96 19.12 4.05
N ILE A 82 -23.72 19.05 3.57
CA ILE A 82 -23.27 19.73 2.36
C ILE A 82 -23.91 19.13 1.11
N LEU A 83 -23.92 17.80 1.00
CA LEU A 83 -24.59 17.11 -0.11
C LEU A 83 -26.08 17.46 -0.13
N SER A 84 -26.75 17.44 1.03
CA SER A 84 -28.18 17.78 1.14
C SER A 84 -28.48 19.21 0.68
N ALA A 85 -27.68 20.18 1.13
CA ALA A 85 -27.81 21.57 0.72
C ALA A 85 -27.55 21.75 -0.79
N TRP A 86 -26.52 21.08 -1.31
CA TRP A 86 -26.15 21.11 -2.72
C TRP A 86 -27.24 20.51 -3.62
N ILE A 87 -27.78 19.35 -3.24
CA ILE A 87 -28.89 18.65 -3.93
C ILE A 87 -30.12 19.54 -3.99
N LYS A 88 -30.52 20.11 -2.84
CA LYS A 88 -31.70 20.99 -2.76
C LYS A 88 -31.52 22.24 -3.61
N ARG A 89 -30.36 22.90 -3.53
CA ARG A 89 -30.06 24.14 -4.26
C ARG A 89 -30.11 23.95 -5.77
N LEU A 90 -29.60 22.81 -6.27
CA LEU A 90 -29.50 22.53 -7.70
C LEU A 90 -30.67 21.68 -8.25
N GLY A 91 -31.59 21.26 -7.38
CA GLY A 91 -32.71 20.41 -7.77
C GLY A 91 -32.28 19.03 -8.29
N ILE A 92 -31.18 18.49 -7.77
CA ILE A 92 -30.63 17.19 -8.15
C ILE A 92 -31.61 16.09 -7.76
N LYS A 93 -31.86 15.16 -8.68
CA LYS A 93 -32.74 14.00 -8.48
C LYS A 93 -32.00 12.68 -8.46
N GLU A 94 -30.77 12.68 -8.97
CA GLU A 94 -29.87 11.54 -8.93
C GLU A 94 -28.44 12.02 -8.63
N LEU A 95 -27.79 11.41 -7.64
CA LEU A 95 -26.39 11.58 -7.31
C LEU A 95 -25.60 10.37 -7.82
N ALA A 96 -24.85 10.58 -8.89
CA ALA A 96 -23.96 9.59 -9.47
C ALA A 96 -22.60 9.60 -8.76
N ILE A 97 -22.12 8.43 -8.37
CA ILE A 97 -20.82 8.25 -7.70
C ILE A 97 -20.15 7.05 -8.33
N MET A 98 -18.87 7.16 -8.70
CA MET A 98 -18.12 5.95 -9.04
C MET A 98 -17.92 5.14 -7.76
N MET A 99 -18.22 3.85 -7.83
CA MET A 99 -18.20 2.93 -6.71
C MET A 99 -16.86 3.06 -5.93
N PRO A 100 -16.90 3.43 -4.63
CA PRO A 100 -15.68 3.50 -3.84
C PRO A 100 -15.06 2.11 -3.69
N ASN A 101 -13.73 2.07 -3.58
CA ASN A 101 -13.01 0.83 -3.34
C ASN A 101 -13.09 0.41 -1.87
N ASP A 102 -13.10 1.35 -0.95
CA ASP A 102 -13.13 1.04 0.49
C ASP A 102 -14.55 0.69 0.95
N LEU A 103 -14.72 -0.51 1.53
CA LEU A 103 -15.98 -0.98 2.11
C LEU A 103 -16.50 -0.05 3.23
N PRO A 104 -15.67 0.49 4.14
CA PRO A 104 -16.14 1.47 5.11
C PRO A 104 -16.74 2.73 4.47
N PHE A 105 -16.17 3.20 3.37
CA PHE A 105 -16.70 4.37 2.65
C PHE A 105 -17.97 4.02 1.88
N LEU A 106 -18.05 2.81 1.29
CA LEU A 106 -19.29 2.31 0.69
C LEU A 106 -20.43 2.24 1.71
N ARG A 107 -20.17 1.75 2.93
CA ARG A 107 -21.15 1.76 4.03
C ARG A 107 -21.58 3.18 4.39
N LEU A 108 -20.64 4.12 4.45
CA LEU A 108 -20.97 5.54 4.67
C LEU A 108 -21.95 6.04 3.62
N ILE A 109 -21.66 5.83 2.32
CA ILE A 109 -22.54 6.26 1.23
C ILE A 109 -23.92 5.63 1.35
N ASN A 110 -24.00 4.32 1.62
CA ASN A 110 -25.27 3.60 1.73
C ASN A 110 -26.13 4.06 2.91
N ASN A 111 -25.52 4.69 3.91
CA ASN A 111 -26.20 5.22 5.10
C ASN A 111 -26.55 6.71 4.98
N LEU A 112 -26.17 7.39 3.89
CA LEU A 112 -26.52 8.79 3.68
C LEU A 112 -28.02 8.95 3.48
N ASN A 113 -28.61 9.94 4.16
CA ASN A 113 -30.02 10.28 4.00
C ASN A 113 -30.19 11.53 3.13
N LEU A 114 -30.30 11.34 1.81
CA LEU A 114 -30.39 12.42 0.82
C LEU A 114 -31.74 12.42 0.09
N ASP A 115 -32.26 13.60 -0.25
CA ASP A 115 -33.50 13.77 -1.04
C ASP A 115 -33.26 13.57 -2.55
N CYS A 116 -32.56 12.49 -2.91
CA CYS A 116 -32.30 12.06 -4.29
C CYS A 116 -31.94 10.56 -4.36
N VAL A 117 -32.01 9.97 -5.55
CA VAL A 117 -31.50 8.61 -5.79
C VAL A 117 -29.97 8.63 -5.79
N ILE A 118 -29.31 7.74 -5.05
CA ILE A 118 -27.86 7.52 -5.16
C ILE A 118 -27.62 6.39 -6.16
N THR A 119 -26.85 6.67 -7.22
CA THR A 119 -26.46 5.68 -8.24
C THR A 119 -24.96 5.42 -8.14
N LEU A 120 -24.60 4.18 -7.83
CA LEU A 120 -23.21 3.72 -7.82
C LEU A 120 -22.86 3.15 -9.20
N ILE A 121 -21.87 3.75 -9.85
CA ILE A 121 -21.37 3.34 -11.17
C ILE A 121 -20.13 2.47 -10.98
N ASP A 122 -20.01 1.37 -11.72
CA ASP A 122 -18.85 0.48 -11.62
C ASP A 122 -17.52 1.22 -11.74
N ASN A 123 -16.58 0.88 -10.86
CA ASN A 123 -15.26 1.50 -10.81
C ASN A 123 -14.41 1.04 -12.01
N ASN A 124 -14.04 1.97 -12.88
CA ASN A 124 -13.23 1.71 -14.09
C ASN A 124 -11.72 1.94 -13.89
N HIS A 125 -11.28 2.09 -12.64
CA HIS A 125 -9.87 2.30 -12.30
C HIS A 125 -9.07 1.01 -12.13
N PHE A 126 -9.76 -0.13 -12.11
CA PHE A 126 -9.19 -1.47 -12.07
C PHE A 126 -9.48 -2.18 -13.39
N LEU A 127 -8.55 -3.05 -13.80
CA LEU A 127 -8.69 -3.84 -15.02
C LEU A 127 -9.67 -4.99 -14.82
N TRP A 128 -9.78 -5.50 -13.60
CA TRP A 128 -10.76 -6.51 -13.23
C TRP A 128 -11.96 -5.87 -12.56
N THR A 129 -13.15 -6.13 -13.12
CA THR A 129 -14.40 -5.82 -12.43
C THR A 129 -14.59 -6.76 -11.24
N ARG A 130 -15.36 -6.33 -10.24
CA ARG A 130 -15.73 -7.19 -9.09
C ARG A 130 -16.40 -8.48 -9.56
N THR A 131 -17.25 -8.40 -10.58
CA THR A 131 -17.94 -9.55 -11.17
C THR A 131 -16.96 -10.52 -11.82
N ASP A 132 -16.01 -10.03 -12.62
CA ASP A 132 -15.00 -10.87 -13.26
C ASP A 132 -14.13 -11.59 -12.24
N PHE A 133 -13.68 -10.87 -11.21
CA PHE A 133 -12.88 -11.47 -10.14
C PHE A 133 -13.66 -12.53 -9.36
N ASN A 134 -14.92 -12.26 -9.02
CA ASN A 134 -15.78 -13.22 -8.32
C ASN A 134 -15.98 -14.51 -9.13
N ASN A 135 -16.17 -14.40 -10.45
CA ASN A 135 -16.28 -15.56 -11.34
C ASN A 135 -14.97 -16.36 -11.41
N TRP A 136 -13.84 -15.65 -11.47
CA TRP A 136 -12.51 -16.26 -11.39
C TRP A 136 -12.29 -16.99 -10.07
N ALA A 137 -12.61 -16.37 -8.93
CA ALA A 137 -12.38 -16.94 -7.61
C ALA A 137 -13.28 -18.16 -7.33
N LYS A 138 -14.59 -18.09 -7.63
CA LYS A 138 -15.58 -19.14 -7.32
C LYS A 138 -15.27 -20.50 -7.94
N SER A 139 -14.57 -20.54 -9.07
CA SER A 139 -14.26 -21.79 -9.77
C SER A 139 -13.00 -22.50 -9.23
N ARG A 140 -12.35 -21.96 -8.19
CA ARG A 140 -11.05 -22.44 -7.71
C ARG A 140 -11.09 -22.85 -6.24
N LYS A 141 -10.36 -23.93 -5.92
CA LYS A 141 -10.17 -24.40 -4.54
C LYS A 141 -9.16 -23.56 -3.75
N ARG A 142 -8.26 -22.88 -4.46
CA ARG A 142 -7.22 -22.01 -3.89
C ARG A 142 -7.08 -20.78 -4.78
N LEU A 143 -6.88 -19.63 -4.15
CA LEU A 143 -6.64 -18.38 -4.85
C LEU A 143 -5.12 -18.16 -4.86
N LEU A 144 -4.53 -18.25 -6.04
CA LEU A 144 -3.09 -18.03 -6.22
C LEU A 144 -2.89 -16.85 -7.16
N LEU A 145 -2.06 -15.90 -6.74
CA LEU A 145 -1.67 -14.77 -7.59
C LEU A 145 -1.14 -15.24 -8.94
N GLU A 146 -0.32 -16.30 -8.96
CA GLU A 146 0.30 -16.76 -10.20
C GLU A 146 -0.74 -17.17 -11.25
N ASP A 147 -1.82 -17.85 -10.84
CA ASP A 147 -2.91 -18.23 -11.74
C ASP A 147 -3.68 -16.99 -12.22
N PHE A 148 -4.00 -16.07 -11.30
CA PHE A 148 -4.66 -14.80 -11.61
C PHE A 148 -3.85 -13.95 -12.60
N TYR A 149 -2.55 -13.85 -12.37
CA TYR A 149 -1.65 -13.05 -13.19
C TYR A 149 -1.50 -13.64 -14.60
N ARG A 150 -1.38 -14.96 -14.72
CA ARG A 150 -1.36 -15.65 -16.03
C ARG A 150 -2.63 -15.38 -16.84
N GLU A 151 -3.79 -15.39 -16.19
CA GLU A 151 -5.06 -15.06 -16.84
C GLU A 151 -5.16 -13.59 -17.22
N SER A 152 -4.69 -12.70 -16.34
CA SER A 152 -4.64 -11.26 -16.61
C SER A 152 -3.75 -10.94 -17.83
N ARG A 153 -2.55 -11.52 -17.88
CA ARG A 153 -1.61 -11.43 -19.01
C ARG A 153 -2.27 -11.86 -20.33
N LYS A 154 -3.00 -12.97 -20.32
CA LYS A 154 -3.72 -13.48 -21.51
C LYS A 154 -4.91 -12.59 -21.90
N LYS A 155 -5.72 -12.16 -20.93
CA LYS A 155 -6.90 -11.31 -21.16
C LYS A 155 -6.51 -9.99 -21.83
N TRP A 156 -5.41 -9.38 -21.39
CA TRP A 156 -4.95 -8.06 -21.84
C TRP A 156 -3.80 -8.11 -22.84
N GLN A 157 -3.37 -9.30 -23.27
CA GLN A 157 -2.26 -9.52 -24.22
C GLN A 157 -0.94 -8.83 -23.82
N ILE A 158 -0.70 -8.67 -22.52
CA ILE A 158 0.49 -8.01 -21.98
C ILE A 158 1.67 -8.97 -22.00
N LEU A 159 2.83 -8.57 -22.55
CA LEU A 159 4.03 -9.39 -22.72
C LEU A 159 3.79 -10.76 -23.40
N MET A 160 2.75 -10.86 -24.23
CA MET A 160 2.35 -12.09 -24.91
C MET A 160 2.83 -12.10 -26.37
N GLU A 161 3.19 -13.26 -26.89
CA GLU A 161 3.43 -13.52 -28.31
C GLU A 161 2.84 -14.90 -28.68
N ASN A 162 1.98 -14.96 -29.70
CA ASN A 162 1.32 -16.21 -30.15
C ASN A 162 0.66 -17.02 -29.00
N ASN A 163 -0.04 -16.33 -28.09
CA ASN A 163 -0.64 -16.90 -26.87
C ASN A 163 0.34 -17.55 -25.87
N GLN A 164 1.65 -17.29 -26.01
CA GLN A 164 2.70 -17.68 -25.06
C GLN A 164 3.32 -16.46 -24.41
N PRO A 165 3.88 -16.58 -23.19
CA PRO A 165 4.60 -15.47 -22.58
C PRO A 165 5.92 -15.23 -23.33
N ILE A 166 6.22 -13.96 -23.62
CA ILE A 166 7.54 -13.55 -24.11
C ILE A 166 8.62 -14.07 -23.16
N GLY A 167 9.72 -14.58 -23.71
CA GLY A 167 10.81 -15.20 -22.94
C GLY A 167 10.52 -16.61 -22.42
N GLY A 168 9.37 -17.21 -22.75
CA GLY A 168 9.03 -18.60 -22.46
C GLY A 168 8.72 -18.89 -20.98
N GLN A 169 8.67 -17.87 -20.12
CA GLN A 169 8.37 -18.00 -18.70
C GLN A 169 7.34 -16.95 -18.27
N TRP A 170 6.46 -17.32 -17.35
CA TRP A 170 5.44 -16.40 -16.83
C TRP A 170 5.98 -15.43 -15.77
N ASN A 171 7.07 -15.80 -15.09
CA ASN A 171 7.55 -15.10 -13.90
C ASN A 171 9.08 -15.22 -13.78
N PHE A 172 9.77 -14.08 -13.64
CA PHE A 172 11.23 -13.96 -13.54
C PHE A 172 11.73 -13.59 -12.11
N ASP A 173 10.88 -13.70 -11.08
CA ASP A 173 11.13 -13.27 -9.69
C ASP A 173 12.44 -13.77 -9.08
N LYS A 174 12.89 -14.97 -9.44
CA LYS A 174 14.16 -15.54 -8.94
C LYS A 174 15.38 -14.69 -9.33
N GLN A 175 15.28 -13.89 -10.38
CA GLN A 175 16.35 -13.01 -10.86
C GLN A 175 16.35 -11.64 -10.13
N ASN A 176 15.33 -11.37 -9.31
CA ASN A 176 15.05 -10.04 -8.75
C ASN A 176 15.51 -9.85 -7.30
N ARG A 177 16.48 -10.64 -6.84
CA ARG A 177 16.86 -10.73 -5.42
C ARG A 177 18.37 -10.58 -5.20
N LYS A 178 19.04 -9.75 -6.01
CA LYS A 178 20.45 -9.49 -5.79
C LYS A 178 20.61 -8.62 -4.53
N PRO A 179 21.59 -8.93 -3.66
CA PRO A 179 21.87 -8.08 -2.51
C PRO A 179 22.42 -6.73 -2.99
N PRO A 180 22.29 -5.68 -2.16
CA PRO A 180 22.91 -4.40 -2.45
C PRO A 180 24.45 -4.55 -2.52
N LYS A 181 25.08 -3.79 -3.41
CA LYS A 181 26.55 -3.66 -3.49
C LYS A 181 26.99 -2.40 -2.76
N ASP A 182 28.20 -2.41 -2.19
CA ASP A 182 28.78 -1.19 -1.61
C ASP A 182 28.91 -0.10 -2.69
N GLY A 183 28.60 1.15 -2.35
CA GLY A 183 28.70 2.30 -3.26
C GLY A 183 27.63 2.33 -4.36
N LEU A 184 26.50 1.64 -4.15
CA LEU A 184 25.32 1.74 -5.00
C LEU A 184 24.89 3.21 -5.16
N LYS A 185 24.69 3.63 -6.41
CA LYS A 185 24.09 4.93 -6.75
C LYS A 185 22.78 4.68 -7.44
N THR A 186 21.71 5.17 -6.87
CA THR A 186 20.37 5.15 -7.48
C THR A 186 20.07 6.48 -8.14
N ALA A 187 19.05 6.50 -9.01
CA ALA A 187 18.58 7.75 -9.57
C ALA A 187 17.87 8.54 -8.48
N ASP A 188 18.14 9.84 -8.39
CA ASP A 188 17.38 10.72 -7.51
C ASP A 188 15.91 10.72 -7.95
N PRO A 189 14.95 10.55 -7.03
CA PRO A 189 13.54 10.61 -7.38
C PRO A 189 13.16 11.98 -7.94
N LEU A 190 12.15 11.99 -8.80
CA LEU A 190 11.59 13.24 -9.30
C LEU A 190 10.66 13.86 -8.26
N TRP A 191 11.09 14.99 -7.72
CA TRP A 191 10.38 15.78 -6.72
C TRP A 191 9.88 17.11 -7.31
N PHE A 192 8.83 17.66 -6.70
CA PHE A 192 8.21 18.92 -7.14
C PHE A 192 8.18 19.92 -5.99
N GLU A 193 8.41 21.20 -6.29
CA GLU A 193 8.15 22.27 -5.34
C GLU A 193 6.64 22.51 -5.19
N PRO A 194 6.12 22.72 -3.96
CA PRO A 194 4.74 23.09 -3.73
C PRO A 194 4.37 24.40 -4.44
N ASP A 195 3.29 24.38 -5.23
CA ASP A 195 2.67 25.59 -5.78
C ASP A 195 1.70 26.25 -4.80
N GLU A 196 1.05 27.34 -5.22
CA GLU A 196 0.16 28.15 -4.37
C GLU A 196 -0.97 27.32 -3.74
N ILE A 197 -1.62 26.43 -4.51
CA ILE A 197 -2.68 25.56 -4.01
C ILE A 197 -2.12 24.61 -2.96
N THR A 198 -0.97 23.99 -3.25
CA THR A 198 -0.33 23.03 -2.33
C THR A 198 0.14 23.72 -1.04
N LEU A 199 0.71 24.92 -1.14
CA LEU A 199 1.13 25.72 0.02
C LEU A 199 -0.07 26.10 0.91
N GLN A 200 -1.21 26.46 0.31
CA GLN A 200 -2.44 26.71 1.07
C GLN A 200 -2.92 25.44 1.78
N VAL A 201 -2.93 24.29 1.10
CA VAL A 201 -3.30 23.01 1.71
C VAL A 201 -2.37 22.64 2.86
N ILE A 202 -1.06 22.88 2.72
CA ILE A 202 -0.09 22.67 3.80
C ILE A 202 -0.47 23.52 5.02
N ALA A 203 -0.77 24.81 4.83
CA ALA A 203 -1.20 25.68 5.91
C ALA A 203 -2.53 25.22 6.55
N ASP A 204 -3.49 24.78 5.74
CA ASP A 204 -4.77 24.25 6.22
C ASP A 204 -4.57 23.00 7.08
N VAL A 205 -3.73 22.06 6.64
CA VAL A 205 -3.41 20.83 7.40
C VAL A 205 -2.63 21.14 8.69
N GLU A 206 -1.71 22.11 8.66
CA GLU A 206 -0.99 22.58 9.86
C GLU A 206 -1.97 23.17 10.90
N ALA A 207 -3.01 23.87 10.44
CA ALA A 207 -4.02 24.49 11.30
C ALA A 207 -5.07 23.51 11.87
N LEU A 208 -5.16 22.28 11.38
CA LEU A 208 -6.13 21.30 11.87
C LEU A 208 -5.84 20.90 13.32
N ASP A 209 -6.84 21.06 14.20
CA ASP A 209 -6.80 20.55 15.57
C ASP A 209 -7.31 19.08 15.63
N ILE A 210 -6.50 18.18 15.07
CA ILE A 210 -6.71 16.73 15.07
C ILE A 210 -5.38 15.99 15.32
N PRO A 211 -5.41 14.75 15.86
CA PRO A 211 -4.24 13.88 15.88
C PRO A 211 -3.69 13.66 14.46
N LYS A 212 -2.39 13.89 14.27
CA LYS A 212 -1.67 13.71 13.01
C LYS A 212 -0.31 13.06 13.28
N TYR A 213 0.25 12.41 12.27
CA TYR A 213 1.55 11.75 12.37
C TYR A 213 2.55 12.24 11.30
N GLY A 214 3.84 12.08 11.58
CA GLY A 214 4.93 12.39 10.65
C GLY A 214 5.13 13.87 10.37
N LYS A 215 6.07 14.21 9.51
CA LYS A 215 6.44 15.57 9.14
C LYS A 215 5.68 16.02 7.92
N ILE A 216 5.18 17.25 7.95
CA ILE A 216 4.53 17.88 6.79
C ILE A 216 5.53 18.48 5.79
N LYS A 217 6.71 18.90 6.25
CA LYS A 217 7.75 19.57 5.45
C LYS A 217 9.09 18.83 5.50
N PRO A 218 9.87 18.82 4.40
CA PRO A 218 9.47 19.28 3.06
C PRO A 218 8.37 18.39 2.45
N PHE A 219 7.49 18.96 1.63
CA PHE A 219 6.50 18.21 0.85
C PHE A 219 6.87 18.31 -0.63
N SER A 220 6.99 17.18 -1.32
CA SER A 220 7.47 17.19 -2.71
C SER A 220 6.80 16.17 -3.64
N TRP A 221 5.70 15.54 -3.21
CA TRP A 221 4.94 14.60 -4.03
C TRP A 221 4.20 15.31 -5.17
N ALA A 222 3.99 14.59 -6.28
CA ALA A 222 3.16 15.10 -7.38
C ALA A 222 1.69 15.19 -6.95
N VAL A 223 1.06 16.35 -7.21
CA VAL A 223 -0.36 16.60 -6.87
C VAL A 223 -1.24 16.76 -8.11
N THR A 224 -0.65 16.76 -9.31
CA THR A 224 -1.38 16.83 -10.58
C THR A 224 -1.11 15.61 -11.45
N ARG A 225 -2.06 15.28 -12.34
CA ARG A 225 -1.87 14.20 -13.33
C ARG A 225 -0.65 14.45 -14.22
N ARG A 226 -0.41 15.70 -14.62
CA ARG A 226 0.78 16.07 -15.41
C ARG A 226 2.07 15.72 -14.68
N GLN A 227 2.20 16.09 -13.41
CA GLN A 227 3.37 15.75 -12.60
C GLN A 227 3.50 14.23 -12.40
N ALA A 228 2.39 13.52 -12.14
CA ALA A 228 2.41 12.07 -12.00
C ALA A 228 2.90 11.35 -13.27
N LEU A 229 2.53 11.84 -14.46
CA LEU A 229 3.06 11.35 -15.74
C LEU A 229 4.56 11.60 -15.88
N GLN A 230 5.07 12.74 -15.39
CA GLN A 230 6.52 13.00 -15.35
C GLN A 230 7.25 12.04 -14.41
N VAL A 231 6.65 11.66 -13.28
CA VAL A 231 7.24 10.63 -12.39
C VAL A 231 7.24 9.27 -13.08
N LEU A 232 6.17 8.91 -13.79
CA LEU A 232 6.13 7.68 -14.60
C LEU A 232 7.25 7.68 -15.64
N GLU A 233 7.37 8.73 -16.44
CA GLU A 233 8.44 8.86 -17.45
C GLU A 233 9.83 8.73 -16.82
N HIS A 234 10.08 9.47 -15.73
CA HIS A 234 11.33 9.37 -14.99
C HIS A 234 11.62 7.94 -14.52
N PHE A 235 10.63 7.24 -13.97
CA PHE A 235 10.79 5.84 -13.55
C PHE A 235 11.14 4.94 -14.75
N ILE A 236 10.40 5.06 -15.85
CA ILE A 236 10.62 4.24 -17.06
C ILE A 236 12.04 4.41 -17.59
N THR A 237 12.55 5.65 -17.63
CA THR A 237 13.88 5.95 -18.16
C THR A 237 15.00 5.59 -17.19
N ASN A 238 14.88 5.96 -15.91
CA ASN A 238 16.02 5.97 -14.99
C ASN A 238 16.03 4.79 -14.00
N CYS A 239 14.86 4.18 -13.73
CA CYS A 239 14.71 3.22 -12.65
C CYS A 239 14.33 1.82 -13.12
N LEU A 240 13.41 1.72 -14.08
CA LEU A 240 12.92 0.45 -14.62
C LEU A 240 14.04 -0.50 -15.08
N PRO A 241 15.15 -0.08 -15.71
CA PRO A 241 16.22 -1.00 -16.08
C PRO A 241 16.77 -1.81 -14.90
N SER A 242 16.88 -1.19 -13.72
CA SER A 242 17.45 -1.79 -12.51
C SER A 242 16.40 -2.30 -11.51
N PHE A 243 15.12 -1.99 -11.71
CA PHE A 243 14.01 -2.32 -10.82
C PHE A 243 14.04 -3.79 -10.36
N GLY A 244 14.11 -4.73 -11.30
CA GLY A 244 14.08 -6.15 -10.97
C GLY A 244 15.27 -6.56 -10.13
N SER A 245 16.49 -6.21 -10.55
CA SER A 245 17.73 -6.69 -9.92
C SER A 245 17.79 -6.44 -8.41
N TYR A 246 17.29 -5.29 -7.95
CA TYR A 246 17.43 -4.81 -6.57
C TYR A 246 16.08 -4.64 -5.86
N GLN A 247 15.03 -5.33 -6.33
CA GLN A 247 13.66 -5.22 -5.81
C GLN A 247 13.55 -5.48 -4.29
N ASP A 248 14.42 -6.33 -3.75
CA ASP A 248 14.46 -6.72 -2.33
C ASP A 248 15.63 -6.09 -1.55
N ALA A 249 16.42 -5.21 -2.16
CA ALA A 249 17.56 -4.58 -1.48
C ALA A 249 17.11 -3.44 -0.56
N MET A 250 17.87 -3.16 0.50
CA MET A 250 17.69 -2.02 1.40
C MET A 250 19.06 -1.41 1.69
N VAL A 251 19.20 -0.09 1.64
CA VAL A 251 20.51 0.57 1.83
C VAL A 251 20.34 1.78 2.72
N THR A 252 21.25 1.96 3.69
CA THR A 252 21.25 3.09 4.61
C THR A 252 21.35 4.40 3.84
N GLY A 253 20.41 5.31 4.08
CA GLY A 253 20.35 6.62 3.41
C GLY A 253 19.71 6.62 2.03
N GLU A 254 19.40 5.46 1.44
CA GLU A 254 18.70 5.35 0.15
C GLU A 254 17.24 4.96 0.38
N GLU A 255 16.34 5.94 0.27
CA GLU A 255 14.93 5.78 0.64
C GLU A 255 14.10 5.06 -0.45
N THR A 256 14.47 5.23 -1.71
CA THR A 256 13.62 4.85 -2.86
C THR A 256 14.24 3.78 -3.76
N LEU A 257 15.57 3.67 -3.76
CA LEU A 257 16.32 2.84 -4.69
C LEU A 257 15.82 3.04 -6.14
N TRP A 258 15.41 1.96 -6.82
CA TRP A 258 14.82 2.02 -8.16
C TRP A 258 13.31 1.75 -8.17
N HIS A 259 12.64 1.95 -7.04
CA HIS A 259 11.18 1.85 -7.01
C HIS A 259 10.53 3.02 -7.73
N SER A 260 9.31 2.80 -8.23
CA SER A 260 8.65 3.75 -9.13
C SER A 260 8.03 4.95 -8.45
N LEU A 261 7.72 4.84 -7.15
CA LEU A 261 6.99 5.85 -6.38
C LEU A 261 5.62 6.22 -6.99
N LEU A 262 5.02 5.32 -7.77
CA LEU A 262 3.77 5.57 -8.48
C LEU A 262 2.51 5.18 -7.70
N SER A 263 2.65 4.43 -6.60
CA SER A 263 1.50 3.94 -5.83
C SER A 263 0.56 5.05 -5.33
N PRO A 264 1.01 6.23 -4.86
CA PRO A 264 0.08 7.28 -4.43
C PRO A 264 -0.76 7.78 -5.60
N TYR A 265 -0.14 7.97 -6.77
CA TYR A 265 -0.80 8.48 -7.98
C TYR A 265 -1.73 7.44 -8.62
N LEU A 266 -1.33 6.17 -8.61
CA LEU A 266 -2.16 5.05 -9.02
C LEU A 266 -3.35 4.85 -8.10
N ASN A 267 -3.25 5.18 -6.81
CA ASN A 267 -4.36 4.97 -5.88
C ASN A 267 -5.28 6.20 -5.80
N LEU A 268 -4.80 7.39 -6.18
CA LEU A 268 -5.63 8.61 -6.29
C LEU A 268 -6.42 8.73 -7.59
N GLY A 269 -6.06 7.97 -8.63
CA GLY A 269 -6.61 8.14 -9.97
C GLY A 269 -5.73 8.98 -10.90
N LEU A 270 -4.72 9.68 -10.39
CA LEU A 270 -3.83 10.51 -11.20
C LEU A 270 -3.07 9.72 -12.28
N LEU A 271 -2.84 8.41 -12.06
CA LEU A 271 -2.39 7.45 -13.05
C LEU A 271 -3.33 6.25 -13.10
N THR A 272 -3.53 5.69 -14.29
CA THR A 272 -4.28 4.45 -14.55
C THR A 272 -3.33 3.25 -14.62
N PRO A 273 -3.76 2.04 -14.25
CA PRO A 273 -2.90 0.86 -14.31
C PRO A 273 -2.43 0.55 -15.74
N LEU A 274 -3.33 0.67 -16.72
CA LEU A 274 -3.03 0.30 -18.10
C LEU A 274 -1.97 1.21 -18.74
N GLU A 275 -2.02 2.52 -18.50
CA GLU A 275 -1.01 3.44 -19.05
C GLU A 275 0.38 3.18 -18.47
N VAL A 276 0.45 2.82 -17.18
CA VAL A 276 1.70 2.44 -16.51
C VAL A 276 2.27 1.14 -17.09
N ILE A 277 1.41 0.13 -17.29
CA ILE A 277 1.81 -1.16 -17.88
C ILE A 277 2.29 -0.97 -19.32
N GLN A 278 1.53 -0.23 -20.14
CA GLN A 278 1.86 0.01 -21.54
C GLN A 278 3.17 0.80 -21.69
N SER A 279 3.42 1.77 -20.80
CA SER A 279 4.68 2.53 -20.80
C SER A 279 5.89 1.62 -20.59
N ALA A 280 5.78 0.63 -19.69
CA ALA A 280 6.83 -0.36 -19.47
C ALA A 280 7.01 -1.31 -20.68
N GLU A 281 5.92 -1.74 -21.34
CA GLU A 281 6.01 -2.55 -22.56
C GLU A 281 6.62 -1.80 -23.75
N ILE A 282 6.31 -0.51 -23.89
CA ILE A 282 6.89 0.35 -24.93
C ILE A 282 8.39 0.49 -24.69
N ALA A 283 8.81 0.77 -23.44
CA ALA A 283 10.23 0.86 -23.09
C ALA A 283 10.97 -0.47 -23.31
N TYR A 284 10.36 -1.60 -22.96
CA TYR A 284 10.91 -2.92 -23.26
C TYR A 284 11.22 -3.10 -24.75
N LYS A 285 10.27 -2.78 -25.63
CA LYS A 285 10.42 -2.92 -27.09
C LYS A 285 11.43 -1.93 -27.68
N LYS A 286 11.46 -0.70 -27.14
CA LYS A 286 12.30 0.39 -27.66
C LYS A 286 13.76 0.27 -27.21
N ASP A 287 13.98 -0.01 -25.93
CA ASP A 287 15.29 0.10 -25.28
C ASP A 287 15.93 -1.26 -24.97
N ASN A 288 15.27 -2.36 -25.37
CA ASN A 288 15.74 -3.75 -25.17
C ASN A 288 16.08 -4.06 -23.71
N LEU A 289 15.22 -3.59 -22.79
CA LEU A 289 15.40 -3.75 -21.35
C LEU A 289 15.31 -5.21 -20.91
N ALA A 290 15.99 -5.55 -19.81
CA ALA A 290 15.96 -6.89 -19.26
C ALA A 290 14.54 -7.30 -18.82
N LEU A 291 14.05 -8.41 -19.38
CA LEU A 291 12.66 -8.85 -19.20
C LEU A 291 12.28 -9.08 -17.72
N ASN A 292 13.24 -9.45 -16.86
CA ASN A 292 12.98 -9.65 -15.43
C ASN A 292 12.56 -8.37 -14.69
N SER A 293 13.09 -7.21 -15.11
CA SER A 293 12.69 -5.92 -14.55
C SER A 293 11.31 -5.51 -15.06
N ILE A 294 11.05 -5.70 -16.35
CA ILE A 294 9.77 -5.35 -16.99
C ILE A 294 8.63 -6.22 -16.46
N GLU A 295 8.78 -7.54 -16.55
CA GLU A 295 7.81 -8.50 -16.03
C GLU A 295 7.64 -8.34 -14.52
N GLY A 296 8.75 -8.15 -13.78
CA GLY A 296 8.71 -7.92 -12.35
C GLY A 296 7.87 -6.70 -11.97
N PHE A 297 8.01 -5.59 -12.69
CA PHE A 297 7.23 -4.36 -12.49
C PHE A 297 5.75 -4.56 -12.87
N ILE A 298 5.49 -5.07 -14.08
CA ILE A 298 4.13 -5.33 -14.57
C ILE A 298 3.39 -6.29 -13.64
N ARG A 299 4.06 -7.30 -13.07
CA ARG A 299 3.48 -8.22 -12.09
C ARG A 299 3.06 -7.54 -10.79
N GLN A 300 3.71 -6.44 -10.38
CA GLN A 300 3.24 -5.69 -9.21
C GLN A 300 1.93 -4.94 -9.52
N VAL A 301 1.78 -4.41 -10.73
CA VAL A 301 0.60 -3.63 -11.15
C VAL A 301 -0.53 -4.54 -11.64
N LEU A 302 -0.33 -5.30 -12.73
CA LEU A 302 -1.33 -6.19 -13.32
C LEU A 302 -1.62 -7.42 -12.44
N GLY A 303 -0.64 -7.85 -11.64
CA GLY A 303 -0.78 -8.98 -10.74
C GLY A 303 -1.23 -8.53 -9.36
N TRP A 304 -0.29 -8.12 -8.51
CA TRP A 304 -0.55 -7.92 -7.08
C TRP A 304 -1.60 -6.84 -6.81
N ARG A 305 -1.52 -5.66 -7.42
CA ARG A 305 -2.50 -4.58 -7.17
C ARG A 305 -3.93 -5.03 -7.48
N GLU A 306 -4.15 -5.57 -8.68
CA GLU A 306 -5.47 -6.06 -9.11
C GLU A 306 -5.94 -7.25 -8.26
N TYR A 307 -5.04 -8.17 -7.92
CA TYR A 307 -5.35 -9.33 -7.10
C TYR A 307 -5.74 -8.95 -5.67
N MET A 308 -5.03 -8.00 -5.05
CA MET A 308 -5.32 -7.52 -3.70
C MET A 308 -6.68 -6.84 -3.62
N GLN A 309 -7.03 -6.00 -4.60
CA GLN A 309 -8.37 -5.39 -4.67
C GLN A 309 -9.47 -6.44 -4.85
N GLY A 310 -9.25 -7.42 -5.73
CA GLY A 310 -10.21 -8.49 -5.96
C GLY A 310 -10.42 -9.36 -4.72
N ILE A 311 -9.34 -9.75 -4.04
CA ILE A 311 -9.40 -10.53 -2.80
C ILE A 311 -10.13 -9.76 -1.69
N TYR A 312 -9.81 -8.49 -1.52
CA TYR A 312 -10.46 -7.63 -0.53
C TYR A 312 -11.99 -7.65 -0.67
N HIS A 313 -12.49 -7.44 -1.89
CA HIS A 313 -13.92 -7.49 -2.16
C HIS A 313 -14.52 -8.90 -2.10
N TYR A 314 -13.77 -9.91 -2.50
CA TYR A 314 -14.25 -11.30 -2.47
C TYR A 314 -14.41 -11.83 -1.03
N LEU A 315 -13.51 -11.45 -0.13
CA LEU A 315 -13.54 -11.88 1.27
C LEU A 315 -14.47 -11.02 2.14
N GLY A 316 -14.71 -9.76 1.74
CA GLY A 316 -15.68 -8.89 2.39
C GLY A 316 -15.22 -8.34 3.75
N GLU A 317 -16.15 -7.74 4.48
CA GLU A 317 -15.85 -6.94 5.67
C GLU A 317 -15.27 -7.74 6.85
N ASP A 318 -15.64 -9.01 6.96
CA ASP A 318 -15.16 -9.89 8.03
C ASP A 318 -13.67 -10.21 7.91
N TYR A 319 -13.05 -9.96 6.75
CA TYR A 319 -11.64 -10.21 6.53
C TYR A 319 -10.75 -9.42 7.51
N ALA A 320 -11.17 -8.22 7.90
CA ALA A 320 -10.47 -7.36 8.85
C ALA A 320 -10.33 -7.99 10.26
N ASN A 321 -11.19 -8.96 10.60
CA ASN A 321 -11.22 -9.61 11.92
C ASN A 321 -10.30 -10.84 12.02
N ASN A 322 -9.59 -11.18 10.95
CA ASN A 322 -8.70 -12.34 10.92
C ASN A 322 -7.54 -12.19 11.90
N ASN A 323 -7.33 -13.20 12.75
CA ASN A 323 -6.22 -13.27 13.69
C ASN A 323 -5.82 -14.73 13.96
N TRP A 324 -5.37 -15.42 12.91
CA TRP A 324 -5.09 -16.86 12.96
C TRP A 324 -4.09 -17.27 14.05
N PHE A 325 -3.13 -16.41 14.40
CA PHE A 325 -2.17 -16.67 15.47
C PHE A 325 -2.64 -16.23 16.87
N GLU A 326 -3.80 -15.60 17.00
CA GLU A 326 -4.31 -15.02 18.25
C GLU A 326 -3.31 -14.04 18.89
N HIS A 327 -2.70 -13.19 18.06
CA HIS A 327 -1.79 -12.15 18.52
C HIS A 327 -2.57 -11.02 19.20
N GLN A 328 -2.04 -10.51 20.31
CA GLN A 328 -2.72 -9.55 21.19
C GLN A 328 -1.79 -8.48 21.76
N GLN A 329 -0.49 -8.48 21.39
CA GLN A 329 0.40 -7.43 21.86
C GLN A 329 0.00 -6.12 21.18
N PRO A 330 -0.06 -4.99 21.90
CA PRO A 330 -0.20 -3.70 21.25
C PRO A 330 1.02 -3.40 20.38
N LEU A 331 0.83 -2.50 19.42
CA LEU A 331 1.89 -2.00 18.57
C LEU A 331 2.88 -1.17 19.41
N PRO A 332 4.19 -1.49 19.42
CA PRO A 332 5.15 -0.74 20.22
C PRO A 332 5.20 0.75 19.86
N ALA A 333 5.40 1.60 20.87
CA ALA A 333 5.41 3.06 20.74
C ALA A 333 6.38 3.58 19.66
N PHE A 334 7.51 2.89 19.42
CA PHE A 334 8.46 3.31 18.40
C PHE A 334 7.90 3.28 16.96
N PHE A 335 6.79 2.58 16.69
CA PHE A 335 6.12 2.70 15.40
C PHE A 335 5.56 4.12 15.17
N TRP A 336 5.31 4.87 16.24
CA TRP A 336 4.84 6.26 16.21
C TRP A 336 5.94 7.27 16.55
N ASP A 337 7.14 6.82 16.91
CA ASP A 337 8.32 7.65 17.15
C ASP A 337 9.60 6.82 17.00
N SER A 338 10.25 6.98 15.86
CA SER A 338 11.45 6.27 15.43
C SER A 338 12.63 6.44 16.38
N ASN A 339 12.63 7.45 17.25
CA ASN A 339 13.68 7.66 18.25
C ASN A 339 13.59 6.70 19.43
N GLN A 340 12.45 6.01 19.60
CA GLN A 340 12.23 5.09 20.72
C GLN A 340 12.76 3.66 20.45
N THR A 341 13.50 3.45 19.35
CA THR A 341 14.14 2.16 19.05
C THR A 341 15.63 2.30 18.75
N GLU A 342 16.41 1.36 19.29
CA GLU A 342 17.84 1.21 18.99
C GLU A 342 18.09 0.18 17.87
N MET A 343 17.04 -0.52 17.41
CA MET A 343 17.15 -1.45 16.28
C MET A 343 17.32 -0.64 14.99
N ASN A 344 18.57 -0.49 14.52
CA ASN A 344 18.89 0.40 13.39
C ASN A 344 18.01 0.17 12.16
N CYS A 345 17.71 -1.09 11.78
CA CYS A 345 16.82 -1.37 10.65
C CYS A 345 15.41 -0.78 10.82
N LEU A 346 14.83 -0.84 12.02
CA LEU A 346 13.55 -0.22 12.32
C LEU A 346 13.69 1.30 12.36
N LYS A 347 14.75 1.82 12.99
CA LYS A 347 15.01 3.27 13.05
C LYS A 347 15.10 3.90 11.67
N GLN A 348 15.85 3.29 10.74
CA GLN A 348 15.99 3.76 9.36
C GLN A 348 14.63 3.84 8.66
N VAL A 349 13.88 2.73 8.68
CA VAL A 349 12.59 2.64 7.96
C VAL A 349 11.52 3.52 8.60
N LEU A 350 11.43 3.57 9.94
CA LEU A 350 10.45 4.38 10.64
C LEU A 350 10.75 5.88 10.48
N SER A 351 12.02 6.29 10.55
CA SER A 351 12.41 7.68 10.28
C SER A 351 12.04 8.09 8.86
N GLN A 352 12.24 7.20 7.87
CA GLN A 352 11.83 7.43 6.49
C GLN A 352 10.31 7.62 6.39
N VAL A 353 9.53 6.74 7.02
CA VAL A 353 8.06 6.84 7.06
C VAL A 353 7.60 8.12 7.75
N GLU A 354 8.23 8.54 8.84
CA GLU A 354 7.94 9.83 9.50
C GLU A 354 8.24 11.02 8.61
N ASN A 355 9.29 10.96 7.80
CA ASN A 355 9.72 12.09 6.98
C ASN A 355 8.92 12.20 5.67
N THR A 356 8.40 11.09 5.14
CA THR A 356 7.88 11.04 3.75
C THR A 356 6.53 10.35 3.61
N GLY A 357 6.06 9.63 4.64
CA GLY A 357 4.93 8.70 4.52
C GLY A 357 5.20 7.50 3.61
N TYR A 358 6.46 7.24 3.25
CA TYR A 358 6.83 6.20 2.29
C TYR A 358 7.89 5.24 2.85
N ALA A 359 7.74 3.97 2.48
CA ALA A 359 8.74 2.93 2.55
C ALA A 359 8.49 1.99 1.37
N HIS A 360 9.53 1.42 0.78
CA HIS A 360 9.35 0.48 -0.32
C HIS A 360 8.93 -0.91 0.18
N HIS A 361 8.48 -1.77 -0.74
CA HIS A 361 7.76 -3.00 -0.39
C HIS A 361 8.49 -3.92 0.60
N ILE A 362 9.79 -4.15 0.40
CA ILE A 362 10.54 -5.08 1.25
C ILE A 362 10.80 -4.51 2.66
N GLN A 363 10.87 -3.19 2.82
CA GLN A 363 10.92 -2.55 4.14
C GLN A 363 9.59 -2.76 4.88
N ARG A 364 8.45 -2.54 4.18
CA ARG A 364 7.11 -2.82 4.73
C ARG A 364 6.94 -4.27 5.17
N LEU A 365 7.38 -5.21 4.33
CA LEU A 365 7.18 -6.64 4.57
C LEU A 365 8.20 -7.22 5.57
N MET A 366 9.49 -7.04 5.31
CA MET A 366 10.54 -7.80 6.00
C MET A 366 11.18 -7.07 7.18
N ILE A 367 10.90 -5.78 7.37
CA ILE A 367 11.28 -5.02 8.56
C ILE A 367 10.05 -4.78 9.44
N LEU A 368 9.08 -4.00 8.96
CA LEU A 368 7.94 -3.55 9.76
C LEU A 368 6.96 -4.70 10.07
N SER A 369 6.43 -5.36 9.02
CA SER A 369 5.47 -6.47 9.20
C SER A 369 6.12 -7.69 9.85
N ASN A 370 7.34 -8.05 9.43
CA ASN A 370 8.09 -9.15 10.05
C ASN A 370 8.30 -8.92 11.54
N PHE A 371 8.73 -7.72 11.97
CA PHE A 371 8.86 -7.41 13.39
C PHE A 371 7.52 -7.59 14.13
N ALA A 372 6.46 -6.95 13.62
CA ALA A 372 5.14 -7.01 14.25
C ALA A 372 4.63 -8.47 14.39
N LEU A 373 4.84 -9.28 13.34
CA LEU A 373 4.47 -10.68 13.29
C LEU A 373 5.21 -11.51 14.34
N ILE A 374 6.55 -11.43 14.37
CA ILE A 374 7.35 -12.25 15.30
C ILE A 374 7.20 -11.79 16.75
N PHE A 375 7.04 -10.47 16.95
CA PHE A 375 6.72 -9.88 18.25
C PHE A 375 5.37 -10.35 18.79
N GLY A 376 4.37 -10.46 17.92
CA GLY A 376 3.03 -10.90 18.26
C GLY A 376 2.02 -9.77 18.37
N CYS A 377 2.17 -8.71 17.56
CA CYS A 377 1.28 -7.56 17.54
C CYS A 377 -0.13 -7.96 17.06
N SER A 378 -1.16 -7.34 17.63
CA SER A 378 -2.53 -7.43 17.13
C SER A 378 -2.58 -7.04 15.64
N PRO A 379 -3.08 -7.91 14.74
CA PRO A 379 -3.13 -7.60 13.31
C PRO A 379 -3.93 -6.34 12.98
N SER A 380 -4.97 -6.03 13.75
CA SER A 380 -5.78 -4.82 13.58
C SER A 380 -5.02 -3.55 13.93
N GLU A 381 -4.17 -3.57 14.96
CA GLU A 381 -3.32 -2.41 15.29
C GLU A 381 -2.24 -2.18 14.24
N VAL A 382 -1.67 -3.27 13.71
CA VAL A 382 -0.68 -3.19 12.61
C VAL A 382 -1.34 -2.63 11.36
N GLU A 383 -2.50 -3.16 10.94
CA GLU A 383 -3.26 -2.65 9.79
C GLU A 383 -3.60 -1.17 9.97
N ASN A 384 -4.12 -0.79 11.14
CA ASN A 384 -4.50 0.59 11.40
C ASN A 384 -3.30 1.55 11.32
N TRP A 385 -2.13 1.15 11.81
CA TRP A 385 -0.90 1.93 11.68
C TRP A 385 -0.49 2.06 10.21
N PHE A 386 -0.41 0.96 9.47
CA PHE A 386 -0.09 0.97 8.04
C PHE A 386 -1.04 1.89 7.24
N HIS A 387 -2.35 1.83 7.54
CA HIS A 387 -3.35 2.70 6.92
C HIS A 387 -3.14 4.19 7.28
N SER A 388 -2.76 4.46 8.52
CA SER A 388 -2.52 5.82 9.01
C SER A 388 -1.28 6.45 8.35
N VAL A 389 -0.18 5.72 8.26
CA VAL A 389 1.14 6.32 8.01
C VAL A 389 1.59 6.33 6.56
N PHE A 390 1.10 5.40 5.72
CA PHE A 390 1.56 5.32 4.33
C PHE A 390 0.75 6.22 3.41
N ILE A 391 1.46 7.02 2.60
CA ILE A 391 0.88 7.99 1.68
C ILE A 391 0.01 7.36 0.59
N ASP A 392 0.24 6.09 0.27
CA ASP A 392 -0.52 5.32 -0.72
C ASP A 392 -1.57 4.39 -0.11
N ALA A 393 -1.82 4.49 1.20
CA ALA A 393 -2.70 3.56 1.90
C ALA A 393 -4.18 3.90 1.78
N TYR A 394 -4.96 2.86 1.49
CA TYR A 394 -6.42 2.81 1.52
C TYR A 394 -6.83 1.46 2.10
N ASP A 395 -8.08 1.32 2.55
CA ASP A 395 -8.55 0.10 3.22
C ASP A 395 -8.36 -1.14 2.32
N TRP A 396 -8.75 -1.03 1.04
CA TRP A 396 -8.71 -2.17 0.10
C TRP A 396 -7.31 -2.77 -0.11
N VAL A 397 -6.28 -1.93 -0.07
CA VAL A 397 -4.89 -2.34 -0.32
C VAL A 397 -4.17 -2.70 0.98
N MET A 398 -4.50 -2.05 2.09
CA MET A 398 -3.83 -2.30 3.37
C MET A 398 -4.33 -3.59 4.02
N GLN A 399 -5.64 -3.86 4.04
CA GLN A 399 -6.15 -5.05 4.70
C GLN A 399 -5.52 -6.34 4.15
N THR A 400 -5.48 -6.49 2.83
CA THR A 400 -4.95 -7.70 2.18
C THR A 400 -3.43 -7.82 2.29
N ASN A 401 -2.69 -6.71 2.08
CA ASN A 401 -1.24 -6.74 2.24
C ASN A 401 -0.81 -6.95 3.69
N VAL A 402 -1.43 -6.26 4.64
CA VAL A 402 -1.01 -6.31 6.05
C VAL A 402 -1.51 -7.57 6.71
N LEU A 403 -2.81 -7.87 6.67
CA LEU A 403 -3.37 -9.02 7.39
C LEU A 403 -2.94 -10.33 6.74
N GLY A 404 -3.06 -10.45 5.42
CA GLY A 404 -2.73 -11.69 4.71
C GLY A 404 -1.25 -11.88 4.47
N MET A 405 -0.61 -10.97 3.72
CA MET A 405 0.81 -11.13 3.35
C MET A 405 1.74 -10.87 4.53
N GLY A 406 1.55 -9.77 5.26
CA GLY A 406 2.45 -9.33 6.33
C GLY A 406 2.30 -10.14 7.63
N GLN A 407 1.07 -10.28 8.12
CA GLN A 407 0.78 -10.88 9.42
C GLN A 407 0.33 -12.35 9.34
N PHE A 408 0.05 -12.87 8.14
CA PHE A 408 -0.48 -14.23 7.95
C PHE A 408 -1.72 -14.49 8.84
N ALA A 409 -2.47 -13.43 9.13
CA ALA A 409 -3.59 -13.44 10.03
C ALA A 409 -4.79 -14.20 9.44
N ASP A 410 -4.82 -14.38 8.13
CA ASP A 410 -5.82 -15.16 7.39
C ASP A 410 -5.52 -16.67 7.30
N GLY A 411 -4.42 -17.14 7.92
CA GLY A 411 -4.06 -18.56 7.92
C GLY A 411 -3.59 -19.11 6.57
N GLY A 412 -3.26 -18.23 5.62
CA GLY A 412 -2.65 -18.58 4.34
C GLY A 412 -3.59 -18.52 3.14
N ILE A 413 -4.62 -17.66 3.19
CA ILE A 413 -5.47 -17.37 2.03
C ILE A 413 -4.63 -16.66 0.96
N LEU A 414 -3.87 -15.62 1.35
CA LEU A 414 -3.03 -14.84 0.42
C LEU A 414 -1.60 -15.37 0.27
N ALA A 415 -1.03 -15.95 1.32
CA ALA A 415 0.35 -16.41 1.34
C ALA A 415 0.45 -17.90 1.70
N SER A 416 1.40 -18.61 1.11
CA SER A 416 1.62 -20.04 1.42
C SER A 416 2.50 -20.29 2.65
N LYS A 417 3.11 -19.22 3.20
CA LYS A 417 3.93 -19.25 4.42
C LYS A 417 3.98 -17.83 5.02
N PRO A 418 4.13 -17.70 6.35
CA PRO A 418 4.40 -16.40 6.96
C PRO A 418 5.77 -15.86 6.53
N TYR A 419 5.85 -14.55 6.31
CA TYR A 419 7.11 -13.84 6.02
C TYR A 419 7.86 -13.49 7.31
N ALA A 420 8.07 -14.50 8.17
CA ALA A 420 8.88 -14.38 9.37
C ALA A 420 10.36 -14.62 9.05
N SER A 421 11.25 -13.75 9.52
CA SER A 421 12.70 -13.92 9.35
C SER A 421 13.51 -13.36 10.51
N SER A 422 14.69 -13.92 10.71
CA SER A 422 15.68 -13.44 11.69
C SER A 422 16.60 -12.36 11.11
N ALA A 423 17.55 -11.88 11.93
CA ALA A 423 18.54 -10.88 11.51
C ALA A 423 19.37 -11.33 10.30
N ASN A 424 19.49 -12.63 10.04
CA ASN A 424 20.21 -13.17 8.89
C ASN A 424 19.62 -12.72 7.54
N TYR A 425 18.29 -12.57 7.45
CA TYR A 425 17.68 -12.04 6.23
C TYR A 425 18.02 -10.56 6.04
N ILE A 426 17.81 -9.77 7.10
CA ILE A 426 18.06 -8.33 7.11
C ILE A 426 19.51 -8.04 6.74
N ASP A 427 20.46 -8.78 7.33
CA ASP A 427 21.88 -8.63 7.03
C ASP A 427 22.25 -8.99 5.59
N LYS A 428 21.58 -9.97 4.99
CA LYS A 428 21.85 -10.36 3.61
C LYS A 428 21.34 -9.33 2.61
N MET A 429 20.22 -8.69 2.93
CA MET A 429 19.49 -7.80 2.02
C MET A 429 19.69 -6.32 2.35
N SER A 430 20.49 -5.98 3.36
CA SER A 430 20.78 -4.61 3.76
C SER A 430 22.16 -4.41 4.35
N ASP A 431 22.56 -3.15 4.51
CA ASP A 431 23.74 -2.75 5.29
C ASP A 431 23.40 -2.31 6.73
N TYR A 432 22.11 -2.37 7.13
CA TYR A 432 21.63 -1.86 8.42
C TYR A 432 22.32 -2.49 9.64
N CYS A 433 22.78 -3.73 9.53
CA CYS A 433 23.44 -4.44 10.62
C CYS A 433 24.85 -3.91 10.93
N ARG A 434 25.52 -3.24 9.98
CA ARG A 434 26.93 -2.80 10.13
C ARG A 434 27.09 -1.73 11.22
N GLY A 435 26.09 -0.85 11.37
CA GLY A 435 26.05 0.22 12.37
C GLY A 435 25.09 -0.03 13.54
N CYS A 436 24.54 -1.24 13.68
CA CYS A 436 23.56 -1.53 14.73
C CYS A 436 24.25 -1.82 16.07
N VAL A 437 23.64 -1.37 17.17
CA VAL A 437 24.11 -1.69 18.53
C VAL A 437 24.00 -3.19 18.81
N TYR A 438 22.98 -3.83 18.24
CA TYR A 438 22.75 -5.27 18.38
C TYR A 438 23.59 -6.10 17.41
N LYS A 439 24.03 -7.26 17.88
CA LYS A 439 24.84 -8.22 17.12
C LYS A 439 23.96 -9.22 16.40
N LYS A 440 23.95 -9.13 15.06
CA LYS A 440 23.20 -10.04 14.17
C LYS A 440 23.50 -11.53 14.34
N ASN A 441 24.70 -11.87 14.82
CA ASN A 441 25.16 -13.26 14.98
C ASN A 441 24.80 -13.84 16.36
N GLU A 442 24.40 -13.00 17.31
CA GLU A 442 24.02 -13.43 18.66
C GLU A 442 22.53 -13.73 18.71
N ARG A 443 22.17 -14.89 19.26
CA ARG A 443 20.77 -15.33 19.44
C ARG A 443 20.25 -15.08 20.84
N VAL A 444 21.14 -14.95 21.81
CA VAL A 444 20.85 -14.70 23.23
C VAL A 444 21.90 -13.76 23.82
N GLY A 445 21.57 -13.10 24.93
CA GLY A 445 22.40 -12.08 25.59
C GLY A 445 21.94 -10.65 25.32
N ASP A 446 22.49 -9.70 26.06
CA ASP A 446 22.01 -8.30 26.10
C ASP A 446 22.15 -7.57 24.76
N LEU A 447 23.12 -7.97 23.93
CA LEU A 447 23.36 -7.39 22.61
C LEU A 447 22.79 -8.26 21.48
N ALA A 448 22.10 -9.37 21.77
CA ALA A 448 21.50 -10.20 20.72
C ALA A 448 20.45 -9.41 19.95
N CYS A 449 20.49 -9.52 18.61
CA CYS A 449 19.49 -8.86 17.77
C CYS A 449 18.08 -9.37 18.10
N PRO A 450 17.11 -8.49 18.41
CA PRO A 450 15.75 -8.90 18.73
C PRO A 450 15.07 -9.79 17.69
N PHE A 451 15.35 -9.57 16.40
CA PHE A 451 14.84 -10.43 15.34
C PHE A 451 15.27 -11.89 15.47
N ASN A 452 16.39 -12.20 16.12
CA ASN A 452 16.84 -13.58 16.29
C ASN A 452 16.01 -14.33 17.32
N PHE A 453 15.94 -13.83 18.56
CA PHE A 453 15.20 -14.52 19.62
C PHE A 453 13.69 -14.47 19.41
N LEU A 454 13.14 -13.37 18.86
CA LEU A 454 11.72 -13.27 18.52
C LEU A 454 11.32 -14.25 17.41
N TYR A 455 12.16 -14.44 16.39
CA TYR A 455 11.89 -15.35 15.30
C TYR A 455 11.78 -16.81 15.78
N TRP A 456 12.72 -17.26 16.60
CA TRP A 456 12.69 -18.62 17.12
C TRP A 456 11.58 -18.82 18.15
N ASP A 457 11.31 -17.83 19.00
CA ASP A 457 10.13 -17.84 19.88
C ASP A 457 8.83 -17.93 19.08
N PHE A 458 8.68 -17.15 18.01
CA PHE A 458 7.54 -17.20 17.10
C PHE A 458 7.30 -18.60 16.52
N LEU A 459 8.33 -19.23 15.97
CA LEU A 459 8.22 -20.59 15.44
C LEU A 459 7.86 -21.61 16.52
N ALA A 460 8.42 -21.45 17.72
CA ALA A 460 8.20 -22.38 18.81
C ALA A 460 6.81 -22.24 19.43
N ARG A 461 6.31 -21.01 19.63
CA ARG A 461 4.98 -20.75 20.21
C ARG A 461 3.84 -21.11 19.24
N HIS A 462 4.09 -21.05 17.93
CA HIS A 462 3.10 -21.38 16.89
C HIS A 462 3.32 -22.71 16.18
N ARG A 463 4.17 -23.59 16.74
CA ARG A 463 4.57 -24.84 16.09
C ARG A 463 3.40 -25.69 15.61
N GLU A 464 2.37 -25.86 16.43
CA GLU A 464 1.22 -26.70 16.08
C GLU A 464 0.40 -26.13 14.92
N LYS A 465 0.17 -24.81 14.92
CA LYS A 465 -0.48 -24.11 13.80
C LYS A 465 0.38 -24.23 12.53
N LEU A 466 1.68 -23.98 12.62
CA LEU A 466 2.62 -23.97 11.48
C LEU A 466 2.89 -25.34 10.86
N LYS A 467 2.79 -26.45 11.60
CA LYS A 467 2.94 -27.82 11.05
C LYS A 467 1.95 -28.12 9.93
N SER A 468 0.76 -27.54 9.98
CA SER A 468 -0.26 -27.67 8.94
C SER A 468 0.18 -27.04 7.61
N GLN A 469 1.15 -26.12 7.65
CA GLN A 469 1.70 -25.41 6.51
C GLN A 469 2.95 -26.14 5.99
N GLY A 470 2.79 -27.05 5.04
CA GLY A 470 3.84 -28.00 4.62
C GLY A 470 5.22 -27.39 4.27
N ARG A 471 5.28 -26.15 3.78
CA ARG A 471 6.55 -25.46 3.46
C ARG A 471 7.35 -25.03 4.69
N VAL A 472 6.71 -24.90 5.85
CA VAL A 472 7.36 -24.46 7.11
C VAL A 472 8.03 -25.63 7.83
N ASN A 473 7.69 -26.88 7.48
CA ASN A 473 8.21 -28.08 8.14
C ASN A 473 9.75 -28.21 8.09
N ILE A 474 10.40 -27.74 7.02
CA ILE A 474 11.88 -27.72 6.94
C ILE A 474 12.45 -26.81 8.04
N ILE A 475 11.83 -25.65 8.27
CA ILE A 475 12.25 -24.68 9.27
C ILE A 475 12.00 -25.23 10.68
N LEU A 476 10.87 -25.91 10.90
CA LEU A 476 10.59 -26.59 12.17
C LEU A 476 11.62 -27.70 12.47
N GLY A 477 12.13 -28.38 11.45
CA GLY A 477 13.23 -29.33 11.63
C GLY A 477 14.54 -28.69 12.11
N HIS A 478 14.78 -27.40 11.82
CA HIS A 478 15.90 -26.66 12.42
C HIS A 478 15.62 -26.28 13.88
N LEU A 479 14.36 -25.96 14.20
CA LEU A 479 13.93 -25.71 15.58
C LEU A 479 14.15 -26.94 16.47
N ASP A 480 13.84 -28.13 15.96
CA ASP A 480 14.00 -29.40 16.68
C ASP A 480 15.48 -29.75 17.00
N ARG A 481 16.45 -29.09 16.34
CA ARG A 481 17.89 -29.29 16.59
C ARG A 481 18.47 -28.33 17.65
N MET A 482 17.71 -27.31 18.09
CA MET A 482 18.18 -26.40 19.13
C MET A 482 18.04 -27.02 20.52
N SER A 483 18.96 -26.68 21.42
CA SER A 483 18.89 -27.14 22.80
C SER A 483 17.69 -26.51 23.52
N ALA A 484 17.06 -27.27 24.42
CA ALA A 484 15.95 -26.75 25.22
C ALA A 484 16.36 -25.55 26.09
N ALA A 485 17.61 -25.52 26.58
CA ALA A 485 18.16 -24.41 27.35
C ALA A 485 18.25 -23.12 26.50
N GLU A 486 18.82 -23.20 25.30
CA GLU A 486 18.94 -22.06 24.38
C GLU A 486 17.55 -21.51 23.99
N LEU A 487 16.60 -22.40 23.65
CA LEU A 487 15.23 -21.99 23.31
C LEU A 487 14.51 -21.32 24.48
N ASN A 488 14.67 -21.83 25.70
CA ASN A 488 14.10 -21.22 26.89
C ASN A 488 14.70 -19.83 27.18
N GLN A 489 15.99 -19.64 26.93
CA GLN A 489 16.63 -18.34 27.05
C GLN A 489 16.07 -17.34 26.04
N MET A 490 15.90 -17.74 24.76
CA MET A 490 15.27 -16.88 23.74
C MET A 490 13.82 -16.53 24.07
N ARG A 491 13.05 -17.47 24.64
CA ARG A 491 11.68 -17.22 25.13
C ARG A 491 11.66 -16.21 26.27
N CYS A 492 12.58 -16.36 27.23
CA CYS A 492 12.70 -15.43 28.35
C CYS A 492 13.01 -14.01 27.85
N GLN A 493 14.01 -13.87 26.96
CA GLN A 493 14.36 -12.57 26.38
C GLN A 493 13.23 -11.97 25.52
N SER A 494 12.52 -12.79 24.76
CA SER A 494 11.31 -12.35 24.03
C SER A 494 10.27 -11.74 24.96
N ASN A 495 9.99 -12.40 26.10
CA ASN A 495 9.01 -11.92 27.07
C ASN A 495 9.49 -10.68 27.83
N GLN A 496 10.79 -10.59 28.14
CA GLN A 496 11.38 -9.38 28.73
C GLN A 496 11.27 -8.19 27.78
N LEU A 497 11.56 -8.38 26.49
CA LEU A 497 11.40 -7.32 25.49
C LEU A 497 9.94 -6.88 25.36
N ARG A 498 9.00 -7.83 25.30
CA ARG A 498 7.56 -7.51 25.30
C ARG A 498 7.20 -6.68 26.53
N ALA A 499 7.53 -7.15 27.73
CA ALA A 499 7.23 -6.41 28.97
C ALA A 499 7.84 -5.00 28.99
N LYS A 500 9.09 -4.84 28.52
CA LYS A 500 9.77 -3.54 28.42
C LYS A 500 9.04 -2.58 27.47
N LEU A 501 8.53 -3.07 26.35
CA LEU A 501 7.85 -2.25 25.34
C LEU A 501 6.37 -1.98 25.66
N LEU A 502 5.80 -2.62 26.69
CA LEU A 502 4.43 -2.37 27.18
C LEU A 502 4.36 -1.40 28.36
N THR A 503 5.50 -1.05 28.96
CA THR A 503 5.59 -0.18 30.14
C THR A 503 5.96 1.27 29.81
N ILE A 504 6.09 1.58 28.52
CA ILE A 504 6.37 2.89 27.93
C ILE A 504 5.13 3.27 27.11
#